data_AF-I4HPD0-F1
#
_entry.id   AF-I4HPD0-F1
#
_cell.length_a   1.000
_cell.length_b   1.000
_cell.length_c   1.000
_cell.angle_alpha   90.00
_cell.angle_beta   90.00
_cell.angle_gamma   90.00
#
_symmetry.space_group_name_H-M   'P 1'
#
loop_
_entity.id
_entity.type
_entity.pdbx_description
1 polymer ?
#
loop_
_entity_poly.entity_id
_entity_poly.type
_entity_poly.pdbx_seq_one_letter_code
_entity_poly.pdbx_strand_id
1 'polypeptide(L)' 'MREDELEIYSLDGQKFLTSIELSQRLEQERLKAEQASLQLEQERLKAERLAEYIRYLGIDPDTL' A
#
# COMPACT_ATOMS: atom_id res chain seq x y z
N MET A 1 35.41 -17.12 4.37
CA MET A 1 34.97 -16.99 5.77
C MET A 1 33.54 -16.49 5.73
N ARG A 2 32.63 -17.06 6.51
CA ARG A 2 31.29 -16.47 6.67
C ARG A 2 31.49 -15.25 7.56
N GLU A 3 31.07 -14.08 7.10
CA GLU A 3 30.99 -12.91 7.96
C GLU A 3 29.88 -13.21 8.97
N ASP A 4 30.27 -13.52 10.21
CA ASP A 4 29.33 -13.62 11.32
C ASP A 4 28.83 -12.19 11.61
N GLU A 5 27.76 -11.79 10.92
CA GLU A 5 27.10 -10.51 11.12
C GLU A 5 26.43 -10.51 12.50
N LEU A 6 26.81 -9.57 13.36
CA LEU A 6 26.27 -9.46 14.71
C LEU A 6 24.80 -9.02 14.65
N GLU A 7 23.88 -9.94 14.94
CA GLU A 7 22.46 -9.63 15.06
C GLU A 7 22.11 -9.20 16.48
N ILE A 8 21.63 -7.97 16.63
CA ILE A 8 21.17 -7.44 17.92
C ILE A 8 19.64 -7.47 17.92
N TYR A 9 19.05 -7.98 19.00
CA TYR A 9 17.61 -8.04 19.21
C TYR A 9 17.22 -7.22 20.44
N SER A 10 16.06 -6.58 20.39
CA SER A 10 15.43 -5.91 21.52
C SER A 10 14.78 -6.93 22.48
N LEU A 11 14.34 -6.47 23.67
CA LEU A 11 13.71 -7.34 24.69
C LEU A 11 12.38 -7.96 24.23
N ASP A 12 11.70 -7.32 23.28
CA ASP A 12 10.50 -7.81 22.60
C ASP A 12 10.82 -8.71 21.38
N GLY A 13 12.11 -8.97 21.11
CA GLY A 13 12.55 -9.89 20.05
C GLY A 13 12.64 -9.27 18.66
N GLN A 14 12.52 -7.95 18.52
CA GLN A 14 12.70 -7.26 17.24
C GLN A 14 14.19 -7.08 16.91
N LYS A 15 14.60 -7.41 15.68
CA LYS A 15 15.97 -7.16 15.22
C LYS A 15 16.23 -5.65 15.11
N PHE A 16 17.32 -5.18 15.69
CA PHE A 16 17.82 -3.83 15.47
C PHE A 16 18.30 -3.70 14.03
N LEU A 17 17.79 -2.69 13.35
CA LEU A 17 18.13 -2.38 11.98
C LEU A 17 19.06 -1.18 11.96
N THR A 18 20.01 -1.22 11.03
CA THR A 18 20.81 -0.05 10.69
C THR A 18 19.94 1.05 10.09
N SER A 19 20.44 2.29 10.12
CA SER A 19 19.76 3.44 9.50
C SER A 19 19.47 3.21 8.00
N ILE A 20 20.36 2.48 7.30
CA ILE A 20 20.20 2.15 5.89
C ILE A 20 19.06 1.16 5.70
N GLU A 21 19.01 0.08 6.48
CA GLU A 21 17.92 -0.92 6.43
C GLU A 21 16.56 -0.29 6.78
N LEU A 22 16.51 0.59 7.78
CA LEU A 22 15.31 1.35 8.13
C LEU A 22 14.83 2.22 6.97
N SER A 23 15.76 2.94 6.34
CA SER A 23 15.45 3.82 5.20
C SER A 23 14.91 3.01 4.00
N GLN A 24 15.51 1.86 3.71
CA GLN A 24 15.03 0.96 2.66
C GLN A 24 13.62 0.43 2.95
N ARG A 25 13.34 0.05 4.20
CA ARG A 25 11.99 -0.39 4.59
C ARG A 25 10.98 0.73 4.48
N LEU A 26 11.31 1.94 4.93
CA LEU A 26 10.42 3.10 4.81
C LEU A 26 10.12 3.45 3.36
N GLU A 27 11.12 3.43 2.48
CA GLU A 27 10.91 3.67 1.05
C GLU A 27 10.04 2.57 0.42
N GLN A 28 10.29 1.31 0.76
CA GLN A 28 9.46 0.20 0.29
C GLN A 28 7.99 0.34 0.73
N GLU A 29 7.75 0.66 1.99
CA GLU A 29 6.38 0.88 2.50
C GLU A 29 5.72 2.09 1.85
N ARG A 30 6.47 3.16 1.60
CA ARG A 30 5.98 4.34 0.88
C ARG A 30 5.55 3.99 -0.55
N LEU A 31 6.36 3.23 -1.28
CA LEU A 31 6.05 2.79 -2.64
C LEU A 31 4.81 1.89 -2.67
N LYS A 32 4.67 0.97 -1.71
CA LYS A 32 3.45 0.15 -1.57
C LYS A 32 2.22 0.99 -1.29
N ALA A 33 2.32 1.97 -0.39
CA ALA A 33 1.22 2.87 -0.07
C ALA A 33 0.81 3.71 -1.29
N GLU A 34 1.78 4.23 -2.04
CA GLU A 34 1.51 4.98 -3.27
C GLU A 34 0.84 4.10 -4.34
N GLN A 35 1.33 2.87 -4.53
CA GLN A 35 0.71 1.92 -5.45
C GLN A 35 -0.73 1.58 -5.05
N ALA A 36 -0.98 1.35 -3.76
CA ALA A 36 -2.33 1.07 -3.24
C ALA A 36 -3.26 2.29 -3.44
N SER A 37 -2.74 3.50 -3.24
CA SER A 37 -3.51 4.73 -3.47
C SER A 37 -3.88 4.89 -4.95
N LEU A 38 -2.95 4.64 -5.87
CA LEU A 38 -3.21 4.70 -7.30
C LEU A 38 -4.26 3.68 -7.75
N GLN A 39 -4.19 2.45 -7.21
CA GLN A 39 -5.19 1.43 -7.51
C GLN A 39 -6.58 1.82 -6.98
N LEU A 40 -6.66 2.33 -5.76
CA LEU A 40 -7.92 2.79 -5.17
C LEU A 40 -8.54 3.94 -5.99
N GLU A 41 -7.71 4.91 -6.40
CA GLU A 41 -8.17 6.01 -7.24
C GLU A 41 -8.68 5.52 -8.60
N GLN A 42 -7.96 4.58 -9.23
CA GLN A 42 -8.39 3.99 -10.49
C GLN A 42 -9.74 3.27 -10.36
N GLU A 43 -9.94 2.49 -9.31
CA GLU A 43 -11.21 1.80 -9.06
C GLU A 43 -12.32 2.80 -8.75
N ARG A 44 -12.05 3.87 -8.00
CA ARG A 44 -13.03 4.92 -7.73
C ARG A 44 -13.48 5.61 -9.03
N LEU A 45 -12.54 5.93 -9.93
CA LEU A 45 -12.86 6.53 -11.23
C LEU A 45 -13.68 5.59 -12.11
N LYS A 46 -13.37 4.29 -12.11
CA LYS A 46 -14.18 3.29 -12.85
C LYS A 46 -15.59 3.19 -12.28
N ALA A 47 -15.72 3.14 -10.95
CA ALA A 47 -17.00 3.07 -10.27
C ALA A 47 -17.84 4.32 -10.52
N GLU A 48 -17.24 5.52 -10.48
CA GLU A 48 -17.93 6.78 -10.78
C GLU A 48 -18.45 6.81 -12.22
N ARG A 49 -17.62 6.42 -13.19
CA ARG A 49 -18.04 6.31 -14.59
C ARG A 49 -19.16 5.31 -14.80
N LEU A 50 -19.12 4.18 -14.11
CA LEU A 50 -20.17 3.18 -14.17
C LEU A 50 -21.46 3.71 -13.55
N ALA A 51 -21.38 4.38 -12.40
CA ALA A 51 -22.52 5.02 -11.75
C ALA A 51 -23.15 6.09 -12.65
N GLU A 52 -22.35 6.93 -13.32
CA GLU A 52 -22.84 7.88 -14.32
C GLU A 52 -23.55 7.18 -15.49
N TYR A 53 -22.98 6.09 -16.01
CA TYR A 53 -23.59 5.32 -17.10
C TYR A 53 -24.93 4.71 -16.69
N ILE A 54 -25.02 4.14 -15.48
CA ILE A 54 -26.25 3.57 -14.92
C ILE A 54 -27.30 4.67 -14.72
N ARG A 55 -26.90 5.83 -14.19
CA ARG A 55 -27.77 7.02 -14.07
C ARG A 55 -28.28 7.51 -15.42
N TYR A 56 -27.43 7.52 -16.45
CA TYR A 56 -27.82 7.84 -17.82
C TYR A 56 -28.86 6.87 -18.38
N LEU A 57 -28.81 5.59 -18.00
CA LEU A 57 -29.84 4.60 -18.32
C LEU A 57 -31.13 4.76 -17.52
N GLY A 58 -31.21 5.76 -16.61
CA GLY A 58 -32.38 6.03 -15.77
C GLY A 58 -32.50 5.11 -14.56
N ILE A 59 -31.43 4.39 -14.21
CA ILE A 59 -31.36 3.50 -13.04
C ILE A 59 -30.58 4.23 -11.96
N ASP A 60 -31.02 4.13 -10.71
CA ASP A 60 -30.27 4.67 -9.58
C ASP A 60 -29.21 3.65 -9.12
N PRO A 61 -27.90 3.92 -9.30
CA PRO A 61 -26.83 2.98 -8.94
C PRO A 61 -26.76 2.71 -7.44
N ASP A 62 -27.30 3.60 -6.59
CA ASP A 62 -27.32 3.43 -5.14
C ASP A 62 -28.40 2.43 -4.67
N THR A 63 -29.21 1.92 -5.61
CA THR A 63 -30.31 0.96 -5.36
C THR A 63 -30.02 -0.47 -5.83
N LEU A 64 -28.84 -0.72 -6.41
CA LEU A 64 -28.36 -2.04 -6.85
C LEU A 64 -27.62 -2.78 -5.74
#